data_AF-A0A8E3ARR8-F1
#
_entry.id   AF-A0A8E3ARR8-F1
#
_cell.length_a   1.000
_cell.length_b   1.000
_cell.length_c   1.000
_cell.angle_alpha   90.00
_cell.angle_beta   90.00
_cell.angle_gamma   90.00
#
_symmetry.space_group_name_H-M   'P 1'
#
loop_
_entity.id
_entity.type
_entity.pdbx_description
1 polymer ?
#
loop_
_entity_poly.entity_id
_entity_poly.type
_entity_poly.pdbx_seq_one_letter_code
_entity_poly.pdbx_strand_id
1 'polypeptide(L)'
;MNRRAIAFAPFAPAPHGRPGGAYRPDLLELGFGRLVPEERAAVQAELREVGLYAARIDGAFGPATEAALVQGADYLAWTTRGAMRVDLTTPRGVSVYLRELSLGPVLESVPA
;
A
#
# COMPACT_ATOMS: atom_id res chain seq x y z
N MET A 1 -21.22 5.88 -16.41
CA MET A 1 -20.18 5.35 -15.50
C MET A 1 -19.19 4.53 -16.32
N ASN A 2 -18.04 5.10 -16.71
CA ASN A 2 -17.09 4.44 -17.60
C ASN A 2 -15.79 4.13 -16.84
N ARG A 3 -15.77 3.07 -16.02
CA ARG A 3 -14.52 2.52 -15.47
C ARG A 3 -14.00 1.48 -16.47
N ARG A 4 -13.03 1.88 -17.30
CA ARG A 4 -12.33 0.96 -18.19
C ARG A 4 -11.58 -0.04 -17.30
N ALA A 5 -12.14 -1.25 -17.21
CA ALA A 5 -11.46 -2.41 -16.67
C ALA A 5 -10.13 -2.56 -17.44
N ILE A 6 -9.02 -2.19 -16.79
CA ILE A 6 -7.70 -2.55 -17.28
C ILE A 6 -7.54 -4.05 -17.00
N ALA A 7 -7.18 -4.75 -18.06
CA ALA A 7 -7.06 -6.18 -18.18
C ALA A 7 -6.39 -6.85 -16.98
N PHE A 8 -7.07 -7.89 -16.52
CA PHE A 8 -6.55 -9.00 -15.75
C PHE A 8 -5.22 -9.50 -16.37
N ALA A 9 -4.10 -9.30 -15.68
CA ALA A 9 -2.91 -10.10 -15.89
C ALA A 9 -2.81 -11.07 -14.70
N PRO A 10 -2.74 -12.40 -14.91
CA PRO A 10 -2.54 -13.38 -13.83
C PRO A 10 -1.09 -13.36 -13.30
N PHE A 11 -0.37 -12.26 -13.51
CA PHE A 11 0.98 -12.08 -13.06
C PHE A 11 0.89 -11.34 -11.74
N ALA A 12 0.93 -12.10 -10.64
CA ALA A 12 1.49 -11.57 -9.41
C ALA A 12 2.72 -10.76 -9.81
N PRO A 13 2.81 -9.46 -9.47
CA PRO A 13 4.00 -8.73 -9.83
C PRO A 13 5.18 -9.53 -9.25
N ALA A 14 6.13 -9.87 -10.12
CA ALA A 14 7.31 -10.63 -9.74
C ALA A 14 7.85 -10.05 -8.43
N PRO A 15 8.40 -10.87 -7.51
CA PRO A 15 8.88 -10.36 -6.24
C PRO A 15 9.95 -9.31 -6.56
N HIS A 16 9.57 -8.03 -6.48
CA HIS A 16 10.49 -6.93 -6.28
C HIS A 16 11.24 -7.39 -5.04
N GLY A 17 12.50 -7.81 -5.26
CA GLY A 17 13.25 -8.61 -4.29
C GLY A 17 13.08 -8.00 -2.91
N ARG A 18 12.83 -8.85 -1.90
CA ARG A 18 12.55 -8.47 -0.50
C ARG A 18 13.07 -7.07 -0.23
N PRO A 19 12.23 -6.09 0.16
CA PRO A 19 12.71 -4.75 0.44
C PRO A 19 13.96 -4.88 1.30
N GLY A 20 15.10 -4.52 0.70
CA GLY A 20 16.36 -4.43 1.41
C GLY A 20 16.37 -3.25 2.37
N GLY A 21 15.25 -2.51 2.47
CA GLY A 21 15.03 -1.44 3.41
C GLY A 21 14.68 -1.99 4.78
N ALA A 22 15.35 -1.48 5.81
CA ALA A 22 14.89 -1.63 7.17
C ALA A 22 13.43 -1.14 7.23
N TYR A 23 12.50 -2.03 7.56
CA TYR A 23 11.14 -1.66 7.94
C TYR A 23 10.86 -2.24 9.32
N ARG A 24 9.90 -1.64 10.03
CA ARG A 24 9.51 -2.10 11.35
C ARG A 24 8.10 -2.69 11.32
N PRO A 25 7.95 -4.03 11.44
CA PRO A 25 6.63 -4.67 11.40
C PRO A 25 5.72 -4.18 12.54
N ASP A 26 6.31 -3.93 13.71
CA ASP A 26 5.60 -3.38 14.87
C ASP A 26 5.01 -1.98 14.62
N LEU A 27 5.67 -1.15 13.80
CA LEU A 27 5.15 0.17 13.44
C LEU A 27 4.01 0.08 12.44
N LEU A 28 4.09 -0.85 11.49
CA LEU A 28 3.00 -1.14 10.54
C LEU A 28 1.75 -1.61 11.27
N GLU A 29 1.90 -2.57 12.19
CA GLU A 29 0.80 -3.07 13.01
C GLU A 29 0.17 -1.96 13.86
N LEU A 30 1.01 -1.19 14.57
CA LEU A 30 0.57 -0.08 15.40
C LEU A 30 -0.13 1.02 14.58
N GLY A 31 0.44 1.39 13.43
CA GLY A 31 -0.11 2.39 12.53
C GLY A 31 -1.45 1.95 11.95
N PHE A 32 -1.54 0.71 11.49
CA PHE A 32 -2.77 0.14 10.93
C PHE A 32 -3.85 0.00 12.01
N GLY A 33 -3.45 -0.38 13.23
CA GLY A 33 -4.33 -0.44 14.40
C GLY A 33 -4.90 0.91 14.84
N ARG A 34 -4.28 2.03 14.45
CA ARG A 34 -4.80 3.38 14.74
C ARG A 34 -5.86 3.86 13.76
N LEU A 35 -5.91 3.27 12.56
CA LEU A 35 -6.94 3.56 11.57
C LEU A 35 -8.30 3.05 12.06
N VAL A 36 -9.36 3.76 11.68
CA VAL A 36 -10.73 3.26 11.89
C VAL A 36 -11.03 2.10 10.94
N PRO A 37 -12.02 1.23 11.22
CA PRO A 37 -12.28 0.03 10.40
C PRO A 37 -12.48 0.32 8.91
N GLU A 38 -13.12 1.44 8.57
CA GLU A 38 -13.36 1.89 7.20
C GLU A 38 -12.05 2.20 6.47
N GLU A 39 -11.13 2.92 7.12
CA GLU A 39 -9.81 3.24 6.59
C GLU A 39 -8.96 1.98 6.39
N ARG A 40 -9.02 1.01 7.32
CA ARG A 40 -8.32 -0.27 7.18
C ARG A 40 -8.80 -1.05 5.97
N ALA A 41 -10.11 -1.10 5.77
CA ALA A 41 -10.71 -1.74 4.61
C ALA A 41 -10.34 -1.00 3.31
N ALA A 42 -10.30 0.32 3.32
CA ALA A 42 -9.85 1.14 2.19
C ALA A 42 -8.39 0.84 1.82
N VAL A 43 -7.47 0.81 2.79
CA VAL A 43 -6.06 0.45 2.57
C VAL A 43 -5.93 -0.92 1.92
N GLN A 44 -6.63 -1.94 2.45
CA GLN A 44 -6.63 -3.29 1.86
C GLN A 44 -7.25 -3.32 0.46
N ALA A 45 -8.28 -2.52 0.21
CA ALA A 45 -8.93 -2.40 -1.09
C ALA A 45 -7.98 -1.80 -2.13
N GLU A 46 -7.30 -0.69 -1.79
CA GLU A 46 -6.32 -0.04 -2.66
C GLU A 46 -5.15 -0.98 -2.99
N LEU A 47 -4.59 -1.65 -1.98
CA LEU A 47 -3.52 -2.63 -2.20
C LEU A 47 -3.98 -3.80 -3.09
N ARG A 48 -5.28 -4.17 -3.02
CA ARG A 48 -5.85 -5.20 -3.91
C ARG A 48 -6.05 -4.69 -5.33
N GLU A 49 -6.46 -3.43 -5.49
CA GLU A 49 -6.67 -2.81 -6.80
C GLU A 49 -5.37 -2.75 -7.62
N VAL A 50 -4.24 -2.46 -6.95
CA VAL A 50 -2.90 -2.51 -7.59
C VAL A 50 -2.29 -3.91 -7.67
N GLY A 51 -3.03 -4.94 -7.23
CA GLY A 51 -2.61 -6.35 -7.33
C GLY A 51 -1.58 -6.81 -6.28
N LEU A 52 -1.37 -6.03 -5.21
CA LEU A 52 -0.40 -6.33 -4.13
C LEU A 52 -1.04 -7.07 -2.94
N TYR A 53 -2.36 -7.09 -2.82
CA TYR A 53 -3.09 -7.76 -1.75
C TYR A 53 -4.10 -8.78 -2.30
N ALA A 54 -3.87 -10.07 -2.05
CA ALA A 54 -4.70 -11.16 -2.53
C ALA A 54 -5.65 -11.75 -1.47
N ALA A 55 -5.53 -11.29 -0.22
CA ALA A 55 -6.35 -11.78 0.89
C ALA A 55 -7.70 -11.05 0.99
N ARG A 56 -8.53 -11.48 1.95
CA ARG A 56 -9.84 -10.89 2.20
C ARG A 56 -9.67 -9.47 2.77
N ILE A 57 -10.53 -8.56 2.34
CA ILE A 57 -10.67 -7.24 2.95
C ILE A 57 -11.53 -7.42 4.20
N ASP A 58 -10.89 -7.43 5.36
CA ASP A 58 -11.52 -7.65 6.67
C ASP A 58 -11.09 -6.62 7.72
N GLY A 59 -10.22 -5.67 7.35
CA GLY A 59 -9.69 -4.65 8.24
C GLY A 59 -8.76 -5.20 9.32
N ALA A 60 -8.34 -6.46 9.23
CA ALA A 60 -7.40 -7.08 10.16
C ALA A 60 -5.96 -6.90 9.67
N PHE A 61 -5.06 -6.66 10.63
CA PHE A 61 -3.63 -6.70 10.36
C PHE A 61 -3.14 -8.15 10.45
N GLY A 62 -2.35 -8.58 9.48
CA GLY A 62 -1.76 -9.92 9.45
C GLY A 62 -0.62 -10.01 8.43
N PRO A 63 0.03 -11.18 8.29
CA PRO A 63 1.22 -11.32 7.45
C PRO A 63 1.02 -10.92 5.98
N ALA A 64 -0.17 -11.16 5.44
CA ALA A 64 -0.53 -10.75 4.08
C ALA A 64 -0.66 -9.21 3.97
N THR A 65 -1.26 -8.56 4.96
CA THR A 65 -1.41 -7.10 5.02
C THR A 65 -0.05 -6.44 5.17
N GLU A 66 0.80 -6.97 6.05
CA GLU A 66 2.19 -6.51 6.22
C GLU A 66 2.96 -6.60 4.91
N ALA A 67 2.99 -7.77 4.27
CA ALA A 67 3.70 -7.98 3.02
C ALA A 67 3.18 -7.06 1.89
N ALA A 68 1.87 -6.81 1.84
CA ALA A 68 1.28 -5.91 0.84
C ALA A 68 1.64 -4.44 1.10
N LEU A 69 1.62 -4.00 2.37
CA LEU A 69 2.03 -2.64 2.75
C LEU A 69 3.49 -2.38 2.42
N VAL A 70 4.34 -3.35 2.71
CA VAL A 70 5.76 -3.30 2.42
C VAL A 70 6.01 -3.24 0.90
N GLN A 71 5.35 -4.10 0.12
CA GLN A 71 5.43 -4.05 -1.34
C GLN A 71 4.83 -2.76 -1.94
N GLY A 72 3.78 -2.21 -1.33
CA GLY A 72 3.17 -0.96 -1.76
C GLY A 72 4.10 0.23 -1.61
N ALA A 73 4.90 0.27 -0.55
CA ALA A 73 5.92 1.30 -0.35
C ALA A 73 7.00 1.25 -1.45
N ASP A 74 7.46 0.05 -1.81
CA ASP A 74 8.39 -0.15 -2.92
C ASP A 74 7.75 0.20 -4.27
N TYR A 75 6.49 -0.18 -4.47
CA TYR A 75 5.72 0.13 -5.68
C TYR A 75 5.58 1.64 -5.89
N LEU A 76 5.28 2.40 -4.84
CA LEU A 76 5.24 3.87 -4.90
C LEU A 76 6.61 4.46 -5.25
N ALA A 77 7.69 3.95 -4.67
CA ALA A 77 9.03 4.39 -5.03
C ALA A 77 9.37 4.08 -6.49
N TRP A 78 8.99 2.90 -6.99
CA TRP A 78 9.24 2.52 -8.37
C TRP A 78 8.42 3.36 -9.37
N THR A 79 7.11 3.48 -9.16
CA THR A 79 6.21 4.23 -10.05
C THR A 79 6.53 5.72 -10.10
N THR A 80 6.98 6.30 -8.99
CA THR A 80 7.39 7.71 -8.91
C THR A 80 8.85 7.94 -9.30
N ARG A 81 9.54 6.93 -9.85
CA ARG A 81 10.98 6.96 -10.19
C ARG A 81 11.87 7.41 -9.02
N GLY A 82 11.46 7.08 -7.80
CA GLY A 82 12.15 7.40 -6.56
C GLY A 82 11.87 8.79 -6.00
N ALA A 83 10.98 9.58 -6.62
CA ALA A 83 10.58 10.90 -6.11
C ALA A 83 9.78 10.80 -4.80
N MET A 84 8.96 9.75 -4.65
CA MET A 84 8.27 9.43 -3.41
C MET A 84 8.93 8.22 -2.76
N ARG A 85 9.43 8.38 -1.54
CA ARG A 85 9.94 7.27 -0.73
C ARG A 85 9.16 7.22 0.57
N VAL A 86 8.55 6.08 0.82
CA VAL A 86 7.86 5.82 2.09
C VAL A 86 8.89 5.36 3.11
N ASP A 87 8.93 6.04 4.26
CA ASP A 87 9.74 5.63 5.39
C ASP A 87 8.93 4.72 6.33
N LEU A 88 9.23 3.42 6.30
CA LEU A 88 8.61 2.42 7.17
C LEU A 88 9.40 2.17 8.46
N THR A 89 10.43 2.97 8.75
CA THR A 89 11.22 2.88 10.00
C THR A 89 10.73 3.81 11.09
N THR A 90 9.92 4.82 10.74
CA THR A 90 9.42 5.84 11.67
C THR A 90 7.90 5.77 11.82
N PRO A 91 7.35 6.02 13.03
CA PRO A 91 5.90 6.04 13.24
C PRO A 91 5.20 7.06 12.34
N ARG A 92 5.83 8.22 12.12
CA ARG A 92 5.29 9.28 11.27
C ARG A 92 5.21 8.85 9.81
N GLY A 93 6.27 8.22 9.27
CA GLY A 93 6.27 7.75 7.88
C GLY A 93 5.20 6.69 7.63
N VAL A 94 5.04 5.74 8.56
CA VAL A 94 3.96 4.74 8.50
C VAL A 94 2.58 5.39 8.56
N SER A 95 2.33 6.33 9.48
CA SER A 95 1.03 6.99 9.59
C SER A 95 0.67 7.81 8.36
N VAL A 96 1.63 8.52 7.76
CA VAL A 96 1.41 9.24 6.50
C VAL A 96 1.07 8.24 5.40
N TYR A 97 1.88 7.21 5.20
CA TYR A 97 1.66 6.21 4.16
C TYR A 97 0.29 5.54 4.24
N LEU A 98 -0.09 5.08 5.43
CA LEU A 98 -1.36 4.42 5.66
C LEU A 98 -2.56 5.36 5.43
N ARG A 99 -2.43 6.63 5.80
CA ARG A 99 -3.45 7.64 5.55
C ARG A 99 -3.59 7.96 4.06
N GLU A 100 -2.48 8.08 3.35
CA GLU A 100 -2.52 8.31 1.89
C GLU A 100 -3.14 7.11 1.17
N LEU A 101 -2.84 5.89 1.60
CA LEU A 101 -3.51 4.69 1.08
C LEU A 101 -5.01 4.65 1.43
N SER A 102 -5.43 5.10 2.62
CA SER A 102 -6.86 5.07 2.98
C SER A 102 -7.70 6.10 2.22
N LEU A 103 -7.07 7.16 1.70
CA LEU A 103 -7.74 8.21 0.93
C LEU A 103 -7.96 7.85 -0.55
N GLY A 104 -7.41 6.71 -1.00
CA GLY A 104 -7.41 6.34 -2.41
C GLY A 104 -6.36 7.14 -3.21
N PRO A 105 -6.20 6.87 -4.52
CA PRO A 105 -5.07 7.34 -5.28
C PRO A 105 -4.96 8.88 -5.25
N VAL A 106 -3.81 9.37 -4.77
CA VAL A 106 -3.25 10.68 -5.09
C VAL A 106 -2.88 10.68 -6.60
N LEU A 107 -3.89 10.58 -7.45
CA LEU A 107 -3.82 10.72 -8.90
C LEU A 107 -4.54 12.01 -9.35
N GLU A 108 -4.60 13.03 -8.49
CA GLU A 108 -4.87 14.39 -8.94
C GLU A 108 -3.57 15.18 -9.05
N SER A 109 -3.29 15.59 -10.30
CA SER A 109 -2.43 16.71 -10.70
C SER A 109 -0.90 16.53 -10.67
N VAL A 110 -0.38 15.71 -11.58
CA VAL A 110 0.82 16.12 -12.32
C VAL A 110 0.34 16.72 -13.65
N PRO A 111 0.31 18.06 -13.83
CA PRO A 111 0.06 18.64 -15.14
C PRO A 111 1.18 18.27 -16.12
N ALA A 112 0.78 18.06 -17.37
CA ALA A 112 1.60 17.70 -18.53
C ALA A 112 2.71 18.72 -18.85
#